data_AF-A0A7W1TDQ4-F1
#
_entry.id   AF-A0A7W1TDQ4-F1
#
_cell.length_a   1.000
_cell.length_b   1.000
_cell.length_c   1.000
_cell.angle_alpha   90.00
_cell.angle_beta   90.00
_cell.angle_gamma   90.00
#
_symmetry.space_group_name_H-M   'P 1'
#
loop_
_entity.id
_entity.type
_entity.pdbx_description
1 polymer ?
#
loop_
_entity_poly.entity_id
_entity_poly.type
_entity_poly.pdbx_seq_one_letter_code
_entity_poly.pdbx_strand_id
1 'polypeptide(L)'
;MLNSAATSLLACLLLMVTSACAVAADAKPEPAQDLTGCAFTVRAVGDEHKKDPATAITFDATTASGKLLGDAKVTYTVKRKKKSPETTFEGTGTTSDGTTVTIEGAVDGKAIHGSVTRRPKDKPAEAVNFSGTMSAGTPKRKA
;
A
#
# COMPACT_ATOMS: atom_id res chain seq x y z
N MET A 1 -40.87 28.60 -55.30
CA MET A 1 -39.48 29.06 -55.06
C MET A 1 -39.20 29.00 -53.57
N LEU A 2 -38.13 28.28 -53.21
CA LEU A 2 -37.35 28.24 -51.96
C LEU A 2 -38.06 28.51 -50.62
N ASN A 3 -38.28 27.48 -49.79
CA ASN A 3 -37.41 27.04 -48.69
C ASN A 3 -37.09 28.12 -47.64
N SER A 4 -37.69 28.01 -46.45
CA SER A 4 -37.20 28.64 -45.22
C SER A 4 -37.39 27.68 -44.04
N ALA A 5 -36.72 26.53 -44.14
CA ALA A 5 -36.37 25.70 -43.00
C ALA A 5 -35.02 26.20 -42.46
N ALA A 6 -35.00 27.31 -41.72
CA ALA A 6 -33.74 27.88 -41.24
C ALA A 6 -33.85 28.68 -39.92
N THR A 7 -34.83 28.38 -39.07
CA THR A 7 -34.98 29.05 -37.76
C THR A 7 -35.02 28.09 -36.57
N SER A 8 -34.68 26.82 -36.77
CA SER A 8 -34.67 25.79 -35.72
C SER A 8 -33.30 25.15 -35.50
N LEU A 9 -32.22 25.94 -35.60
CA LEU A 9 -30.84 25.44 -35.35
C LEU A 9 -30.03 26.32 -34.38
N LEU A 10 -30.51 27.52 -34.03
CA LEU A 10 -29.77 28.43 -33.17
C LEU A 10 -30.06 28.25 -31.67
N ALA A 11 -31.05 27.42 -31.30
CA ALA A 11 -31.39 27.16 -29.90
C ALA A 11 -30.66 25.95 -29.28
N CYS A 12 -30.05 25.08 -30.09
CA CYS A 12 -29.34 23.90 -29.57
C CYS A 12 -27.85 24.15 -29.28
N LEU A 13 -27.29 25.30 -29.68
CA LEU A 13 -25.87 25.61 -29.48
C LEU A 13 -25.59 26.44 -28.21
N LEU A 14 -26.57 26.59 -27.32
CA LEU A 14 -26.42 27.32 -26.05
C LEU A 14 -26.55 26.42 -24.81
N LEU A 15 -26.43 25.09 -24.95
CA LEU A 15 -26.60 24.12 -23.85
C LEU A 15 -25.40 23.20 -23.60
N MET A 16 -24.23 23.52 -24.17
CA MET A 16 -23.03 22.66 -24.09
C MET A 16 -21.85 23.31 -23.37
N VAL A 17 -22.08 24.24 -22.43
CA VAL A 17 -21.01 24.77 -21.57
C VAL A 17 -21.48 24.90 -20.12
N THR A 18 -22.02 23.81 -19.57
CA THR A 18 -21.81 23.50 -18.16
C THR A 18 -20.67 22.51 -18.10
N SER A 19 -19.46 23.01 -18.39
CA SER A 19 -18.26 22.39 -17.86
C SER A 19 -18.39 22.47 -16.34
N ALA A 20 -18.97 21.42 -15.76
CA ALA A 20 -18.80 21.13 -14.37
C ALA A 20 -17.30 20.91 -14.22
N CYS A 21 -16.58 22.00 -13.94
CA CYS A 21 -15.42 21.94 -13.09
C CYS A 21 -15.91 21.21 -11.85
N ALA A 22 -15.77 19.89 -11.84
CA ALA A 22 -15.71 19.13 -10.62
C ALA A 22 -14.56 19.77 -9.85
N VAL A 23 -14.90 20.76 -9.04
CA VAL A 23 -14.10 21.19 -7.91
C VAL A 23 -13.80 19.88 -7.23
N ALA A 24 -12.56 19.41 -7.41
CA ALA A 24 -12.03 18.29 -6.67
C ALA A 24 -12.18 18.74 -5.22
N ALA A 25 -13.31 18.36 -4.61
CA ALA A 25 -13.58 18.59 -3.22
C ALA A 25 -12.30 18.14 -2.53
N ASP A 26 -11.66 19.06 -1.82
CA ASP A 26 -10.44 18.81 -1.07
C ASP A 26 -10.81 17.69 -0.08
N ALA A 27 -10.62 16.45 -0.52
CA ALA A 27 -11.01 15.28 0.22
C ALA A 27 -10.15 15.36 1.48
N LYS A 28 -10.80 15.62 2.62
CA LYS A 28 -10.15 15.63 3.93
C LYS A 28 -9.20 14.42 3.97
N PRO A 29 -7.90 14.59 4.27
CA PRO A 29 -6.98 13.48 4.30
C PRO A 29 -7.55 12.42 5.23
N GLU A 30 -8.03 11.30 4.68
CA GLU A 30 -8.44 10.18 5.55
C GLU A 30 -7.20 9.73 6.34
N PRO A 31 -7.36 9.34 7.60
CA PRO A 31 -6.23 8.88 8.39
C PRO A 31 -5.63 7.59 7.81
N ALA A 32 -4.35 7.37 8.09
CA ALA A 32 -3.65 6.14 7.71
C ALA A 32 -4.39 4.91 8.25
N GLN A 33 -4.29 3.77 7.53
CA GLN A 33 -4.80 2.52 8.08
C GLN A 33 -3.97 2.12 9.30
N ASP A 34 -4.66 1.79 10.38
CA ASP A 34 -4.08 1.13 11.52
C ASP A 34 -3.85 -0.35 11.16
N LEU A 35 -2.59 -0.75 11.10
CA LEU A 35 -2.18 -2.12 10.80
C LEU A 35 -2.15 -3.00 12.05
N THR A 36 -2.36 -2.44 13.25
CA THR A 36 -2.31 -3.18 14.50
C THR A 36 -3.29 -4.37 14.49
N GLY A 37 -2.78 -5.56 14.79
CA GLY A 37 -3.55 -6.81 14.79
C GLY A 37 -3.82 -7.37 13.40
N CYS A 38 -3.25 -6.79 12.33
CA CYS A 38 -3.32 -7.36 10.99
C CYS A 38 -2.22 -8.41 10.79
N ALA A 39 -2.58 -9.52 10.16
CA ALA A 39 -1.64 -10.52 9.67
C ALA A 39 -1.82 -10.71 8.16
N PHE A 40 -0.70 -10.81 7.44
CA PHE A 40 -0.67 -11.02 6.00
C PHE A 40 0.12 -12.27 5.67
N THR A 41 -0.45 -13.12 4.83
CA THR A 41 0.25 -14.24 4.22
C THR A 41 0.97 -13.74 2.98
N VAL A 42 2.29 -13.73 3.02
CA VAL A 42 3.18 -13.17 1.99
C VAL A 42 4.10 -14.22 1.36
N ARG A 43 4.53 -13.95 0.14
CA ARG A 43 5.50 -14.75 -0.63
C ARG A 43 6.59 -13.84 -1.18
N ALA A 44 7.80 -14.37 -1.32
CA ALA A 44 8.87 -13.69 -2.04
C ALA A 44 8.53 -13.60 -3.54
N VAL A 45 8.76 -12.45 -4.14
CA VAL A 45 8.54 -12.20 -5.58
C VAL A 45 9.77 -12.69 -6.35
N GLY A 46 9.56 -13.39 -7.47
CA GLY A 46 10.64 -13.95 -8.30
C GLY A 46 11.03 -15.39 -7.97
N ASP A 47 10.50 -15.95 -6.87
CA ASP A 47 10.63 -17.36 -6.51
C ASP A 47 9.40 -18.19 -6.93
N GLU A 48 8.73 -17.81 -8.04
CA GLU A 48 7.49 -18.44 -8.51
C GLU A 48 7.65 -19.94 -8.85
N HIS A 49 8.90 -20.39 -9.04
CA HIS A 49 9.26 -21.79 -9.26
C HIS A 49 9.75 -22.52 -7.99
N LYS A 50 10.02 -21.80 -6.89
CA LYS A 50 10.28 -22.41 -5.59
C LYS A 50 8.96 -22.57 -4.84
N LYS A 51 8.69 -23.78 -4.34
CA LYS A 51 7.57 -24.04 -3.42
C LYS A 51 7.82 -23.41 -2.04
N ASP A 52 8.33 -22.18 -1.98
CA ASP A 52 8.52 -21.54 -0.69
C ASP A 52 7.14 -21.33 -0.06
N PRO A 53 6.94 -21.88 1.15
CA PRO A 53 5.65 -21.77 1.82
C PRO A 53 5.39 -20.29 2.08
N ALA A 54 4.16 -19.85 1.84
CA ALA A 54 3.76 -18.51 2.21
C ALA A 54 3.98 -18.33 3.72
N THR A 55 4.43 -17.15 4.11
CA THR A 55 4.80 -16.85 5.49
C THR A 55 3.93 -15.71 6.02
N ALA A 56 3.70 -15.66 7.33
CA ALA A 56 2.97 -14.56 7.92
C ALA A 56 3.90 -13.39 8.23
N ILE A 57 3.47 -12.16 7.90
CA ILE A 57 3.92 -10.91 8.52
C ILE A 57 2.78 -10.44 9.41
N THR A 58 3.07 -10.22 10.70
CA THR A 58 2.10 -9.77 11.70
C THR A 58 2.54 -8.42 12.24
N PHE A 59 1.59 -7.49 12.31
CA PHE A 59 1.77 -6.15 12.85
C PHE A 59 1.11 -6.05 14.23
N ASP A 60 1.88 -5.66 15.24
CA ASP A 60 1.43 -5.48 16.62
C ASP A 60 1.91 -4.14 17.18
N ALA A 61 0.96 -3.23 17.38
CA ALA A 61 1.10 -1.84 17.84
C ALA A 61 2.14 -1.02 17.06
N THR A 62 3.42 -1.24 17.33
CA THR A 62 4.57 -0.56 16.71
C THR A 62 5.63 -1.54 16.19
N THR A 63 5.39 -2.84 16.26
CA THR A 63 6.34 -3.89 15.85
C THR A 63 5.76 -4.79 14.76
N ALA A 64 6.59 -5.15 13.79
CA ALA A 64 6.30 -6.14 12.78
C ALA A 64 7.20 -7.37 13.01
N SER A 65 6.63 -8.55 12.81
CA SER A 65 7.35 -9.82 12.93
C SER A 65 6.90 -10.80 11.85
N GLY A 66 7.76 -11.77 11.53
CA GLY A 66 7.45 -12.78 10.52
C GLY A 66 8.69 -13.50 10.04
N LYS A 67 8.52 -14.67 9.40
CA LYS A 67 9.66 -15.50 8.95
C LYS A 67 10.58 -14.76 7.95
N LEU A 68 10.02 -13.90 7.09
CA LEU A 68 10.80 -13.04 6.20
C LEU A 68 11.64 -11.98 6.95
N LEU A 69 11.30 -11.66 8.20
CA LEU A 69 12.08 -10.76 9.06
C LEU A 69 13.07 -11.52 9.96
N GLY A 70 13.09 -12.85 9.88
CA GLY A 70 13.90 -13.67 10.77
C GLY A 70 13.32 -13.68 12.19
N ASP A 71 14.20 -13.66 13.19
CA ASP A 71 13.87 -13.46 14.61
C ASP A 71 13.81 -11.98 15.01
N ALA A 72 14.03 -11.04 14.09
CA ALA A 72 13.95 -9.61 14.37
C ALA A 72 12.52 -9.19 14.70
N LYS A 73 12.36 -8.45 15.81
CA LYS A 73 11.19 -7.59 16.02
C LYS A 73 11.49 -6.22 15.42
N VAL A 74 10.79 -5.88 14.35
CA VAL A 74 11.05 -4.67 13.57
C VAL A 74 10.13 -3.56 14.06
N THR A 75 10.68 -2.49 14.64
CA THR A 75 9.88 -1.32 15.00
C THR A 75 9.52 -0.58 13.71
N TYR A 76 8.23 -0.43 13.44
CA TYR A 76 7.73 0.18 12.21
C TYR A 76 6.95 1.48 12.47
N THR A 77 6.91 2.32 11.45
CA THR A 77 6.07 3.51 11.39
C THR A 77 5.19 3.44 10.16
N VAL A 78 4.01 4.04 10.24
CA VAL A 78 3.05 4.09 9.15
C VAL A 78 2.97 5.51 8.63
N LYS A 79 3.05 5.66 7.31
CA LYS A 79 2.91 6.94 6.60
C LYS A 79 1.79 6.82 5.57
N ARG A 80 0.95 7.86 5.46
CA ARG A 80 -0.01 7.99 4.35
C ARG A 80 0.38 9.16 3.47
N LYS A 81 0.42 8.95 2.16
CA LYS A 81 0.49 10.06 1.19
C LYS A 81 -0.91 10.66 1.03
N LYS A 82 -1.01 12.00 1.05
CA LYS A 82 -2.26 12.79 1.04
C LYS A 82 -3.26 12.42 -0.09
N LYS A 83 -2.84 11.68 -1.11
CA LYS A 83 -3.66 11.26 -2.28
C LYS A 83 -3.49 9.79 -2.66
N SER A 84 -2.95 8.94 -1.78
CA SER A 84 -2.81 7.50 -2.06
C SER A 84 -3.88 6.69 -1.33
N PRO A 85 -4.52 5.70 -1.98
CA PRO A 85 -5.30 4.70 -1.26
C PRO A 85 -4.41 3.85 -0.35
N GLU A 86 -3.12 3.75 -0.68
CA GLU A 86 -2.15 2.92 0.04
C GLU A 86 -1.70 3.54 1.36
N THR A 87 -1.52 2.66 2.34
CA THR A 87 -0.85 2.94 3.61
C THR A 87 0.56 2.38 3.55
N THR A 88 1.56 3.26 3.49
CA THR A 88 2.98 2.85 3.46
C THR A 88 3.50 2.63 4.88
N PHE A 89 4.44 1.70 5.04
CA PHE A 89 5.13 1.47 6.29
C PHE A 89 6.62 1.26 6.05
N GLU A 90 7.42 1.65 7.03
CA GLU A 90 8.86 1.39 7.06
C GLU A 90 9.26 1.02 8.48
N GLY A 91 10.22 0.12 8.64
CA GLY A 91 10.70 -0.26 9.95
C GLY A 91 12.11 -0.86 9.91
N THR A 92 12.79 -0.79 11.04
CA THR A 92 14.10 -1.43 11.22
C THR A 92 14.15 -2.22 12.53
N GLY A 93 14.87 -3.34 12.53
CA GLY A 93 15.18 -4.13 13.70
C GLY A 93 16.52 -4.85 13.54
N THR A 94 16.92 -5.59 14.58
CA THR A 94 18.14 -6.40 14.56
C THR A 94 17.81 -7.80 15.08
N THR A 95 18.33 -8.81 14.41
CA THR A 95 18.26 -10.23 14.81
C THR A 95 19.24 -10.50 15.96
N SER A 96 19.10 -11.66 16.61
CA SER A 96 20.04 -12.07 17.67
C SER A 96 21.49 -12.23 17.18
N ASP A 97 21.70 -12.52 15.89
CA ASP A 97 23.02 -12.64 15.27
C ASP A 97 23.63 -11.29 14.81
N GLY A 98 22.94 -10.17 15.09
CA GLY A 98 23.41 -8.83 14.76
C GLY A 98 23.13 -8.38 13.32
N THR A 99 22.34 -9.12 12.55
CA THR A 99 21.86 -8.72 11.22
C THR A 99 20.82 -7.59 11.34
N THR A 100 21.07 -6.46 10.68
CA THR A 100 20.07 -5.40 10.57
C THR A 100 19.03 -5.79 9.54
N VAL A 101 17.75 -5.70 9.91
CA VAL A 101 16.60 -6.00 9.06
C VAL A 101 15.79 -4.73 8.88
N THR A 102 15.63 -4.31 7.63
CA THR A 102 14.76 -3.19 7.25
C THR A 102 13.59 -3.74 6.44
N ILE A 103 12.37 -3.34 6.79
CA ILE A 103 11.15 -3.64 6.03
C ILE A 103 10.58 -2.33 5.48
N GLU A 104 10.21 -2.33 4.21
CA GLU A 104 9.49 -1.25 3.57
C GLU A 104 8.32 -1.84 2.80
N GLY A 105 7.16 -1.20 2.84
CA GLY A 105 6.03 -1.71 2.08
C GLY A 105 4.81 -0.81 2.10
N ALA A 106 3.75 -1.32 1.48
CA ALA A 106 2.47 -0.68 1.40
C ALA A 106 1.33 -1.69 1.53
N VAL A 107 0.24 -1.24 2.14
CA VAL A 107 -1.02 -1.97 2.26
C VAL A 107 -2.10 -1.21 1.48
N ASP A 108 -2.82 -1.92 0.62
CA ASP A 108 -4.03 -1.44 -0.04
C ASP A 108 -5.18 -2.41 0.22
N GLY A 109 -6.12 -2.01 1.06
CA GLY A 109 -7.22 -2.86 1.50
C GLY A 109 -6.72 -4.15 2.15
N LYS A 110 -6.81 -5.28 1.42
CA LYS A 110 -6.35 -6.60 1.87
C LYS A 110 -5.03 -7.04 1.24
N ALA A 111 -4.47 -6.26 0.33
CA ALA A 111 -3.21 -6.58 -0.33
C ALA A 111 -2.05 -5.92 0.42
N ILE A 112 -0.91 -6.60 0.44
CA ILE A 112 0.36 -6.05 0.92
C ILE A 112 1.44 -6.32 -0.12
N HIS A 113 2.35 -5.37 -0.28
CA HIS A 113 3.58 -5.56 -1.04
C HIS A 113 4.72 -4.76 -0.41
N GLY A 114 5.96 -5.15 -0.67
CA GLY A 114 7.11 -4.48 -0.09
C GLY A 114 8.42 -5.20 -0.35
N SER A 115 9.42 -4.84 0.43
CA SER A 115 10.73 -5.45 0.44
C SER A 115 11.24 -5.63 1.87
N VAL A 116 12.05 -6.66 2.06
CA VAL A 116 12.87 -6.85 3.27
C VAL A 116 14.32 -6.80 2.85
N THR A 117 15.09 -5.89 3.44
CA THR A 117 16.54 -5.83 3.29
C THR A 117 17.20 -6.37 4.55
N ARG A 118 18.07 -7.36 4.39
CA ARG A 118 18.90 -7.91 5.48
C ARG A 118 20.35 -7.52 5.24
N ARG A 119 20.99 -6.94 6.25
CA ARG A 119 22.40 -6.52 6.20
C ARG A 119 23.15 -7.13 7.38
N PRO A 120 23.79 -8.29 7.21
CA PRO A 120 24.75 -8.80 8.17
C PRO A 120 25.95 -7.85 8.24
N LYS A 121 26.59 -7.72 9.41
CA LYS A 121 27.65 -6.74 9.68
C LYS A 121 28.79 -6.74 8.64
N ASP A 122 29.15 -7.92 8.16
CA ASP A 122 30.31 -8.14 7.28
C ASP A 122 29.92 -8.72 5.91
N LYS A 123 28.66 -8.57 5.50
CA LYS A 123 28.16 -9.04 4.21
C LYS A 123 27.39 -7.95 3.48
N PRO A 124 27.34 -7.99 2.13
CA PRO A 124 26.48 -7.09 1.37
C PRO A 124 25.01 -7.26 1.81
N ALA A 125 24.24 -6.19 1.63
CA ALA A 125 22.82 -6.23 1.89
C ALA A 125 22.10 -7.10 0.85
N GLU A 126 21.16 -7.92 1.32
CA GLU A 126 20.31 -8.75 0.48
C GLU A 126 18.87 -8.27 0.62
N ALA A 127 18.22 -7.96 -0.51
CA ALA A 127 16.84 -7.51 -0.54
C ALA A 127 15.94 -8.56 -1.18
N VAL A 128 14.80 -8.83 -0.53
CA VAL A 128 13.76 -9.74 -1.03
C VAL A 128 12.47 -8.96 -1.13
N ASN A 129 11.92 -8.85 -2.33
CA ASN A 129 10.59 -8.30 -2.54
C ASN A 129 9.54 -9.32 -2.11
N PHE A 130 8.42 -8.87 -1.57
CA PHE A 130 7.31 -9.72 -1.20
C PHE A 130 5.98 -9.12 -1.62
N SER A 131 5.00 -9.99 -1.82
CA SER A 131 3.60 -9.63 -1.98
C SER A 131 2.72 -10.63 -1.24
N GLY A 132 1.52 -10.23 -0.87
CA GLY A 132 0.62 -11.11 -0.15
C GLY A 132 -0.76 -10.54 0.07
N THR A 133 -1.54 -11.30 0.82
CA THR A 133 -2.91 -10.98 1.16
C THR A 133 -3.16 -11.14 2.65
N MET A 134 -4.07 -10.34 3.17
CA MET A 134 -4.45 -10.38 4.57
C MET A 134 -5.06 -11.73 4.93
N SER A 135 -4.54 -12.36 5.97
CA SER A 135 -4.99 -13.65 6.50
C SER A 135 -5.72 -13.53 7.83
N ALA A 136 -5.52 -12.44 8.58
CA ALA A 136 -6.28 -12.13 9.79
C ALA A 136 -6.32 -10.62 10.08
N GLY A 137 -7.28 -10.19 10.90
CA GLY A 137 -7.49 -8.80 11.27
C GLY A 137 -8.31 -8.00 10.26
N THR A 138 -8.46 -6.71 10.49
CA THR A 138 -9.08 -5.77 9.55
C THR A 138 -8.41 -4.41 9.74
N PRO A 139 -7.73 -3.86 8.71
CA PRO A 139 -7.12 -2.54 8.77
C PRO A 139 -8.21 -1.53 9.10
N LYS A 140 -8.14 -0.96 10.30
CA LYS A 140 -9.09 0.06 10.71
C LYS A 140 -8.56 1.40 10.24
N ARG A 141 -9.34 2.14 9.47
CA ARG A 141 -9.08 3.58 9.36
C ARG A 141 -9.37 4.18 10.74
N LYS A 142 -8.44 4.97 11.30
CA LYS A 142 -8.79 5.77 12.47
C LYS A 142 -9.98 6.68 12.09
N ALA A 143 -10.87 7.01 13.01
CA ALA A 143 -11.98 7.93 12.74
C ALA A 143 -11.48 9.38 12.69
#